data_AF-A0A523Z592-F1
#
_entry.id   AF-A0A523Z592-F1
#
_cell.length_a   1.000
_cell.length_b   1.000
_cell.length_c   1.000
_cell.angle_alpha   90.00
_cell.angle_beta   90.00
_cell.angle_gamma   90.00
#
_symmetry.space_group_name_H-M   'P 1'
#
loop_
_entity.id
_entity.type
_entity.pdbx_description
1 polymer ?
#
loop_
_entity_poly.entity_id
_entity_poly.type
_entity_poly.pdbx_seq_one_letter_code
_entity_poly.pdbx_strand_id
1 'polypeptide(L)'
;MNGPLIIGIVISLVAGTVIGYLLRQLQLERAVRGRMVEAERMVDEAQAQTKEIELKARDQALRVRDEAEAEISRKRGELSKEDARLQQRRAENDHRLDELEKREQTLNKRQSNIDRRSNELEKRYAEILVELERVSSMTRKEAKAQLLEEIERESRADMVRIIRQIEEEAQAEGDKRARQLIADAIQRVASDHVSEVTVSRVSLPSDDMKGRIIGRNGRNIRAFEQTAGVDVVVDDTPEAVTISCFDSVRREVARRSMQALVLDGRIHPAQIEKIVSEQRKEVDRLIVEEGESASFEAGVPGLHPEIIKKLGRLKFRTSYGQNQLAHAIESSQLAAVIAAELGADVEIAKAGGLLHDIGKAMDHEVEGTHASIGADFCRRYGVNPLVVNAIEAHHRDIDQESVEAVIVEAADAISGARPGARRESLEQYVKRIKSLEEIANSFEGVSQSYALQAGREIRVIVRPEDIDDLESTRLARTVAKKIEEGMQYPGQIKVTVIRETRAVDYAK
;
A
#
# COMPACT_ATOMS: atom_id res chain seq x y z
N MET A 1 34.85 -38.01 113.24
CA MET A 1 35.53 -37.03 112.36
C MET A 1 34.67 -36.76 111.12
N ASN A 2 33.56 -36.01 111.22
CA ASN A 2 32.65 -35.76 110.08
C ASN A 2 32.45 -34.27 109.73
N GLY A 3 33.12 -33.35 110.46
CA GLY A 3 33.07 -31.91 110.21
C GLY A 3 33.53 -31.43 108.81
N PRO A 4 34.60 -31.98 108.20
CA PRO A 4 35.05 -31.47 106.90
C PRO A 4 34.10 -31.80 105.74
N LEU A 5 33.29 -32.85 105.86
CA LEU A 5 32.36 -33.26 104.79
C LEU A 5 31.16 -32.31 104.68
N ILE A 6 30.62 -31.85 105.81
CA ILE A 6 29.45 -30.97 105.86
C ILE A 6 29.78 -29.58 105.31
N ILE A 7 30.96 -29.05 105.63
CA ILE A 7 31.43 -27.74 105.13
C ILE A 7 31.61 -27.78 103.60
N GLY A 8 32.15 -28.87 103.05
CA GLY A 8 32.28 -29.05 101.60
C GLY A 8 30.93 -29.08 100.86
N ILE A 9 29.90 -29.68 101.46
CA ILE A 9 28.55 -29.73 100.89
C ILE A 9 27.89 -28.34 100.89
N VAL A 10 28.03 -27.58 101.97
CA VAL A 10 27.45 -26.22 102.05
C VAL A 10 28.15 -25.27 101.06
N ILE A 11 29.47 -25.32 100.95
CA ILE A 11 30.23 -24.47 100.01
C ILE A 11 29.87 -24.83 98.55
N SER A 12 29.76 -26.12 98.21
CA SER A 12 29.37 -26.53 96.87
C SER A 12 27.92 -26.18 96.53
N LEU A 13 27.00 -26.22 97.50
CA LEU A 13 25.62 -25.77 97.30
C LEU A 13 25.53 -24.26 97.06
N VAL A 14 26.27 -23.45 97.84
CA VAL A 14 26.32 -21.99 97.68
C VAL A 14 27.02 -21.60 96.37
N ALA A 15 28.14 -22.25 96.04
CA ALA A 15 28.81 -22.01 94.76
C ALA A 15 27.92 -22.41 93.57
N GLY A 16 27.20 -23.55 93.68
CA GLY A 16 26.27 -24.00 92.66
C GLY A 16 25.08 -23.06 92.46
N THR A 17 24.51 -22.50 93.53
CA THR A 17 23.41 -21.53 93.43
C THR A 17 23.87 -20.18 92.89
N VAL A 18 25.05 -19.69 93.27
CA VAL A 18 25.62 -18.45 92.73
C VAL A 18 25.95 -18.60 91.24
N ILE A 19 26.59 -19.70 90.84
CA ILE A 19 26.90 -19.98 89.43
C ILE A 19 25.60 -20.17 88.63
N GLY A 20 24.61 -20.89 89.17
CA GLY A 20 23.31 -21.07 88.55
C GLY A 20 22.55 -19.76 88.36
N TYR A 21 22.61 -18.85 89.34
CA TYR A 21 22.00 -17.52 89.27
C TYR A 21 22.68 -16.64 88.21
N LEU A 22 24.02 -16.63 88.14
CA LEU A 22 24.77 -15.89 87.13
C LEU A 22 24.52 -16.43 85.72
N LEU A 23 24.47 -17.75 85.53
CA LEU A 23 24.14 -18.37 84.25
C LEU A 23 22.70 -18.04 83.83
N ARG A 24 21.74 -18.06 84.77
CA ARG A 24 20.36 -17.65 84.51
C ARG A 24 20.27 -16.17 84.13
N GLN A 25 21.03 -15.30 84.79
CA GLN A 25 21.04 -13.87 84.50
C GLN A 25 21.64 -13.58 83.11
N LEU A 26 22.73 -14.27 82.73
CA LEU A 26 23.30 -14.21 81.38
C LEU A 26 22.34 -14.75 80.31
N GLN A 27 21.60 -15.84 80.59
CA GLN A 27 20.60 -16.37 79.67
C GLN A 27 19.41 -15.41 79.50
N LEU A 28 18.94 -14.79 80.59
CA LEU A 28 17.89 -13.78 80.55
C LEU A 28 18.33 -12.54 79.77
N GLU A 29 19.54 -12.02 80.00
CA GLU A 29 20.06 -10.88 79.24
C GLU A 29 20.21 -11.19 77.75
N ARG A 30 20.69 -12.40 77.39
CA ARG A 30 20.74 -12.84 75.98
C ARG A 30 19.36 -12.98 75.36
N ALA A 31 18.38 -13.51 76.11
CA ALA A 31 17.01 -13.63 75.64
C ALA A 31 16.32 -12.26 75.46
N VAL A 32 16.53 -11.32 76.39
CA VAL A 32 16.02 -9.94 76.28
C VAL A 32 16.69 -9.22 75.12
N ARG A 33 18.02 -9.32 74.97
CA ARG A 33 18.74 -8.69 73.85
C ARG A 33 18.31 -9.28 72.50
N GLY A 34 18.11 -10.60 72.42
CA GLY A 34 17.57 -11.27 71.23
C GLY A 34 16.19 -10.74 70.85
N ARG A 35 15.27 -10.62 71.83
CA ARG A 35 13.93 -10.04 71.60
C ARG A 35 13.97 -8.56 71.24
N MET A 36 14.91 -7.78 71.79
CA MET A 36 15.08 -6.37 71.42
C MET A 36 15.54 -6.21 69.97
N VAL A 37 16.53 -7.01 69.53
CA VAL A 37 16.98 -7.01 68.13
C VAL A 37 15.86 -7.47 67.19
N GLU A 38 15.08 -8.47 67.59
CA GLU A 38 13.93 -8.93 66.80
C GLU A 38 12.82 -7.87 66.73
N ALA A 39 12.55 -7.16 67.83
CA ALA A 39 11.61 -6.05 67.87
C ALA A 39 12.08 -4.87 67.01
N GLU A 40 13.36 -4.51 67.08
CA GLU A 40 13.97 -3.46 66.25
C GLU A 40 13.90 -3.83 64.76
N ARG A 41 14.22 -5.08 64.41
CA ARG A 41 14.08 -5.59 63.04
C ARG A 41 12.63 -5.53 62.55
N MET A 42 11.65 -5.91 63.38
CA MET A 42 10.23 -5.80 63.02
C MET A 42 9.79 -4.34 62.79
N VAL A 43 10.32 -3.40 63.57
CA VAL A 43 10.04 -1.97 63.39
C VAL A 43 10.68 -1.47 62.09
N ASP A 44 11.92 -1.84 61.80
CA ASP A 44 12.60 -1.47 60.56
C ASP A 44 11.90 -2.06 59.32
N GLU A 45 11.50 -3.33 59.39
CA GLU A 45 10.72 -3.99 58.33
C GLU A 45 9.36 -3.29 58.12
N ALA A 46 8.66 -2.93 59.20
CA ALA A 46 7.39 -2.19 59.10
C ALA A 46 7.59 -0.77 58.53
N GLN A 47 8.67 -0.08 58.88
CA GLN A 47 9.01 1.23 58.32
C GLN A 47 9.37 1.13 56.83
N ALA A 48 10.12 0.10 56.43
CA ALA A 48 10.45 -0.16 55.04
C ALA A 48 9.19 -0.45 54.21
N GLN A 49 8.30 -1.32 54.70
CA GLN A 49 7.01 -1.61 54.07
C GLN A 49 6.12 -0.37 53.96
N THR A 50 6.08 0.47 55.00
CA THR A 50 5.30 1.72 54.97
C THR A 50 5.81 2.67 53.89
N LYS A 51 7.13 2.85 53.79
CA LYS A 51 7.75 3.66 52.73
C LYS A 51 7.47 3.10 51.34
N GLU A 52 7.52 1.78 51.19
CA GLU A 52 7.21 1.12 49.92
C GLU A 52 5.74 1.31 49.52
N ILE A 53 4.81 1.20 50.47
CA ILE A 53 3.38 1.47 50.26
C ILE A 53 3.17 2.94 49.88
N GLU A 54 3.82 3.88 50.56
CA GLU A 54 3.72 5.32 50.28
C GLU A 54 4.25 5.65 48.87
N LEU A 55 5.39 5.07 48.48
CA LEU A 55 5.95 5.22 47.14
C LEU A 55 5.01 4.64 46.08
N LYS A 56 4.48 3.42 46.28
CA LYS A 56 3.50 2.81 45.37
C LYS A 56 2.23 3.66 45.25
N ALA A 57 1.73 4.23 46.34
CA ALA A 57 0.58 5.12 46.33
C ALA A 57 0.85 6.42 45.57
N ARG A 58 2.05 7.01 45.72
CA ARG A 58 2.47 8.19 44.96
C ARG A 58 2.62 7.89 43.48
N ASP A 59 3.23 6.76 43.12
CA ASP A 59 3.37 6.34 41.72
C ASP A 59 2.00 6.10 41.08
N GLN A 60 1.06 5.48 41.80
CA GLN A 60 -0.31 5.32 41.33
C GLN A 60 -1.02 6.67 41.16
N ALA A 61 -0.87 7.60 42.10
CA ALA A 61 -1.46 8.93 41.99
C ALA A 61 -0.90 9.72 40.80
N LEU A 62 0.41 9.61 40.53
CA LEU A 62 1.04 10.22 39.36
C LEU A 62 0.53 9.60 38.06
N ARG A 63 0.44 8.26 37.99
CA ARG A 63 -0.11 7.57 36.80
C ARG A 63 -1.55 7.99 36.51
N VAL A 64 -2.41 8.03 37.53
CA VAL A 64 -3.80 8.47 37.38
C VAL A 64 -3.87 9.92 36.88
N ARG A 65 -3.02 10.81 37.40
CA ARG A 65 -2.95 12.20 36.94
C ARG A 65 -2.49 12.29 35.48
N ASP A 66 -1.42 11.59 35.12
CA ASP A 66 -0.85 11.62 33.77
C ASP A 66 -1.83 11.00 32.75
N GLU A 67 -2.56 9.94 33.12
CA GLU A 67 -3.65 9.36 32.33
C GLU A 67 -4.80 10.36 32.12
N ALA A 68 -5.21 11.06 33.17
CA ALA A 68 -6.24 12.10 33.11
C ALA A 68 -5.81 13.30 32.24
N GLU A 69 -4.56 13.76 32.36
CA GLU A 69 -4.01 14.83 31.52
C GLU A 69 -3.95 14.42 30.05
N ALA A 70 -3.55 13.17 29.77
CA ALA A 70 -3.56 12.62 28.41
C ALA A 70 -4.99 12.53 27.84
N GLU A 71 -5.97 12.12 28.64
CA GLU A 71 -7.38 12.07 28.23
C GLU A 71 -7.94 13.48 27.95
N ILE A 72 -7.65 14.45 28.82
CA ILE A 72 -8.04 15.86 28.63
C ILE A 72 -7.42 16.42 27.35
N SER A 73 -6.14 16.12 27.08
CA SER A 73 -5.46 16.53 25.86
C SER A 73 -6.10 15.93 24.61
N ARG A 74 -6.44 14.62 24.64
CA ARG A 74 -7.18 13.95 23.56
C ARG A 74 -8.54 14.59 23.31
N LYS A 75 -9.35 14.78 24.36
CA LYS A 75 -10.68 15.42 24.25
C LYS A 75 -10.59 16.86 23.74
N ARG A 76 -9.59 17.64 24.15
CA ARG A 76 -9.35 18.98 23.60
C ARG A 76 -9.00 18.94 22.11
N GLY A 77 -8.21 17.96 21.69
CA GLY A 77 -7.88 17.75 20.27
C GLY A 77 -9.12 17.36 19.44
N GLU A 78 -9.97 16.48 19.96
CA GLU A 78 -11.24 16.11 19.32
C GLU A 78 -12.20 17.29 19.20
N LEU A 79 -12.39 18.06 20.28
CA LEU A 79 -13.21 19.27 20.28
C LEU A 79 -12.71 20.33 19.29
N SER A 80 -11.39 20.52 19.19
CA SER A 80 -10.79 21.45 18.22
C SER A 80 -11.08 21.02 16.77
N LYS A 81 -11.00 19.72 16.47
CA LYS A 81 -11.36 19.18 15.15
C LYS A 81 -12.85 19.35 14.84
N GLU A 82 -13.70 19.12 15.83
CA GLU A 82 -15.15 19.32 15.67
C GLU A 82 -15.51 20.78 15.45
N ASP A 83 -14.89 21.71 16.19
CA ASP A 83 -15.08 23.16 16.00
C ASP A 83 -14.62 23.61 14.62
N ALA A 84 -13.46 23.16 14.15
CA ALA A 84 -12.99 23.44 12.80
C ALA A 84 -13.97 22.94 11.72
N ARG A 85 -14.53 21.73 11.90
CA ARG A 85 -15.55 21.17 11.00
C ARG A 85 -16.85 21.97 11.03
N LEU A 86 -17.27 22.45 12.20
CA LEU A 86 -18.45 23.30 12.35
C LEU A 86 -18.25 24.67 11.69
N GLN A 87 -17.07 25.28 11.85
CA GLN A 87 -16.73 26.54 11.19
C GLN A 87 -16.73 26.40 9.67
N GLN A 88 -16.15 25.32 9.14
CA GLN A 88 -16.19 25.03 7.71
C GLN A 88 -17.63 24.89 7.20
N ARG A 89 -18.48 24.12 7.91
CA ARG A 89 -19.90 23.98 7.55
C ARG A 89 -20.67 25.30 7.60
N ARG A 90 -20.35 26.19 8.54
CA ARG A 90 -20.94 27.53 8.60
C ARG A 90 -20.55 28.35 7.37
N ALA A 91 -19.27 28.38 7.01
CA ALA A 91 -18.79 29.08 5.82
C ALA A 91 -19.42 28.53 4.53
N GLU A 92 -19.59 27.22 4.41
CA GLU A 92 -20.29 26.60 3.28
C GLU A 92 -21.78 26.98 3.22
N ASN A 93 -22.45 27.06 4.36
CA ASN A 93 -23.84 27.51 4.41
C ASN A 93 -24.00 29.00 4.08
N ASP A 94 -23.10 29.85 4.58
CA ASP A 94 -23.09 31.28 4.24
C ASP A 94 -22.89 31.48 2.73
N HIS A 95 -21.97 30.72 2.12
CA HIS A 95 -21.79 30.74 0.66
C HIS A 95 -23.04 30.31 -0.10
N ARG A 96 -23.74 29.26 0.37
CA ARG A 96 -25.01 28.82 -0.24
C ARG A 96 -26.12 29.86 -0.09
N LEU A 97 -26.17 30.57 1.03
CA LEU A 97 -27.12 31.67 1.23
C LEU A 97 -26.85 32.81 0.23
N ASP A 98 -25.59 33.21 0.07
CA ASP A 98 -25.20 34.24 -0.92
C ASP A 98 -25.56 33.83 -2.36
N GLU A 99 -25.38 32.55 -2.71
CA GLU A 99 -25.79 32.02 -4.02
C GLU A 99 -27.31 32.03 -4.20
N LEU A 100 -28.06 31.66 -3.16
CA LEU A 100 -29.52 31.70 -3.18
C LEU A 100 -30.05 33.12 -3.34
N GLU A 101 -29.49 34.09 -2.62
CA GLU A 101 -29.87 35.51 -2.75
C GLU A 101 -29.57 36.03 -4.17
N LYS A 102 -28.39 35.70 -4.73
CA LYS A 102 -28.07 36.05 -6.13
C LYS A 102 -29.07 35.43 -7.09
N ARG A 103 -29.43 34.16 -6.89
CA ARG A 103 -30.40 33.46 -7.73
C ARG A 103 -31.78 34.10 -7.63
N GLU A 104 -32.22 34.46 -6.43
CA GLU A 104 -33.48 35.17 -6.18
C GLU A 104 -33.49 36.52 -6.90
N GLN A 105 -32.43 37.33 -6.78
CA GLN A 105 -32.33 38.60 -7.52
C GLN A 105 -32.39 38.39 -9.03
N THR A 106 -31.78 37.32 -9.53
CA THR A 106 -31.79 37.01 -10.97
C THR A 106 -33.19 36.59 -11.43
N LEU A 107 -33.89 35.79 -10.62
CA LEU A 107 -35.27 35.39 -10.87
C LEU A 107 -36.21 36.60 -10.82
N ASN A 108 -36.08 37.49 -9.85
CA ASN A 108 -36.86 38.72 -9.76
C ASN A 108 -36.64 39.63 -10.98
N LYS A 109 -35.39 39.77 -11.45
CA LYS A 109 -35.08 40.49 -12.70
C LYS A 109 -35.73 39.82 -13.92
N ARG A 110 -35.69 38.48 -14.01
CA ARG A 110 -36.37 37.74 -15.08
C ARG A 110 -37.87 37.93 -15.03
N GLN A 111 -38.49 37.82 -13.87
CA GLN A 111 -39.93 38.03 -13.69
C GLN A 111 -40.33 39.45 -14.12
N SER A 112 -39.60 40.47 -13.67
CA SER A 112 -39.86 41.85 -14.10
C SER A 112 -39.72 42.04 -15.63
N ASN A 113 -38.75 41.39 -16.27
CA ASN A 113 -38.61 41.40 -17.72
C ASN A 113 -39.76 40.66 -18.43
N ILE A 114 -40.23 39.55 -17.87
CA ILE A 114 -41.39 38.80 -18.38
C ILE A 114 -42.64 39.67 -18.27
N ASP A 115 -42.89 40.29 -17.12
CA ASP A 115 -44.05 41.16 -16.91
C ASP A 115 -44.02 42.35 -17.88
N ARG A 116 -42.85 42.95 -18.08
CA ARG A 116 -42.66 44.03 -19.07
C ARG A 116 -42.95 43.56 -20.50
N ARG A 117 -42.41 42.41 -20.90
CA ARG A 117 -42.68 41.83 -22.23
C ARG A 117 -44.14 41.44 -22.40
N SER A 118 -44.80 40.94 -21.35
CA SER A 118 -46.23 40.62 -21.35
C SER A 118 -47.08 41.86 -21.58
N ASN A 119 -46.76 42.96 -20.88
CA ASN A 119 -47.43 44.25 -21.08
C ASN A 119 -47.17 44.84 -22.48
N GLU A 120 -45.96 44.70 -23.01
CA GLU A 120 -45.64 45.10 -24.39
C GLU A 120 -46.38 44.23 -25.42
N LEU A 121 -46.50 42.92 -25.16
CA LEU A 121 -47.28 41.98 -25.98
C LEU A 121 -48.76 42.33 -25.96
N GLU A 122 -49.36 42.63 -24.81
CA GLU A 122 -50.76 43.05 -24.73
C GLU A 122 -51.01 44.36 -25.51
N LYS A 123 -50.10 45.34 -25.40
CA LYS A 123 -50.14 46.56 -26.20
C LYS A 123 -50.07 46.25 -27.69
N ARG A 124 -49.09 45.47 -28.12
CA ARG A 124 -48.95 45.09 -29.53
C ARG A 124 -50.12 44.25 -30.01
N TYR A 125 -50.70 43.39 -29.17
CA TYR A 125 -51.88 42.61 -29.49
C TYR A 125 -53.10 43.51 -29.71
N ALA A 126 -53.26 44.56 -28.91
CA ALA A 126 -54.29 45.57 -29.11
C ALA A 126 -54.05 46.37 -30.41
N GLU A 127 -52.80 46.78 -30.70
CA GLU A 127 -52.43 47.45 -31.95
C GLU A 127 -52.66 46.54 -33.17
N ILE A 128 -52.32 45.26 -33.06
CA ILE A 128 -52.55 44.23 -34.08
C ILE A 128 -54.04 43.97 -34.27
N LEU A 129 -54.88 44.02 -33.23
CA LEU A 129 -56.33 43.91 -33.36
C LEU A 129 -56.91 45.09 -34.16
N VAL A 130 -56.44 46.32 -33.90
CA VAL A 130 -56.83 47.52 -34.63
C VAL A 130 -56.34 47.47 -36.08
N GLU A 131 -55.11 47.03 -36.32
CA GLU A 131 -54.58 46.83 -37.68
C GLU A 131 -55.20 45.60 -38.37
N LEU A 132 -55.60 44.54 -37.67
CA LEU A 132 -56.36 43.42 -38.24
C LEU A 132 -57.79 43.82 -38.61
N GLU A 133 -58.45 44.68 -37.82
CA GLU A 133 -59.70 45.33 -38.22
C GLU A 133 -59.50 46.16 -39.49
N ARG A 134 -58.32 46.77 -39.66
CA ARG A 134 -57.95 47.57 -40.82
C ARG A 134 -57.49 46.74 -42.04
N VAL A 135 -56.94 45.55 -41.83
CA VAL A 135 -56.23 44.74 -42.84
C VAL A 135 -56.99 43.45 -43.20
N SER A 136 -58.14 43.14 -42.58
CA SER A 136 -58.82 41.86 -42.82
C SER A 136 -59.22 41.58 -44.28
N SER A 137 -58.32 40.87 -44.95
CA SER A 137 -58.54 39.89 -46.01
C SER A 137 -57.55 38.71 -45.86
N MET A 138 -57.22 38.32 -44.61
CA MET A 138 -56.54 37.05 -44.29
C MET A 138 -57.16 36.41 -43.05
N THR A 139 -57.11 35.07 -42.98
CA THR A 139 -57.81 34.31 -41.94
C THR A 139 -56.93 34.06 -40.71
N ARG A 140 -57.52 34.05 -39.50
CA ARG A 140 -56.81 33.80 -38.21
C ARG A 140 -55.97 32.52 -38.18
N LYS A 141 -56.29 31.54 -39.03
CA LYS A 141 -55.60 30.24 -39.10
C LYS A 141 -54.22 30.35 -39.76
N GLU A 142 -54.10 31.20 -40.78
CA GLU A 142 -52.87 31.41 -41.54
C GLU A 142 -51.84 32.19 -40.71
N ALA A 143 -52.27 33.24 -40.01
CA ALA A 143 -51.39 34.03 -39.14
C ALA A 143 -50.81 33.20 -37.98
N LYS A 144 -51.58 32.27 -37.41
CA LYS A 144 -51.12 31.39 -36.34
C LYS A 144 -50.10 30.36 -36.82
N ALA A 145 -50.28 29.82 -38.03
CA ALA A 145 -49.35 28.85 -38.61
C ALA A 145 -47.98 29.48 -38.86
N GLN A 146 -47.96 30.68 -39.44
CA GLN A 146 -46.73 31.39 -39.77
C GLN A 146 -45.93 31.80 -38.52
N LEU A 147 -46.61 32.23 -37.45
CA LEU A 147 -45.97 32.55 -36.17
C LEU A 147 -45.34 31.32 -35.50
N LEU A 148 -46.00 30.16 -35.56
CA LEU A 148 -45.48 28.91 -35.00
C LEU A 148 -44.24 28.42 -35.76
N GLU A 149 -44.20 28.59 -37.07
CA GLU A 149 -43.06 28.22 -37.91
C GLU A 149 -41.81 29.08 -37.64
N GLU A 150 -42.02 30.39 -37.42
CA GLU A 150 -40.94 31.31 -37.06
C GLU A 150 -40.32 30.97 -35.69
N ILE A 151 -41.18 30.68 -34.69
CA ILE A 151 -40.75 30.30 -33.33
C ILE A 151 -40.01 28.95 -33.34
N GLU A 152 -40.45 27.99 -34.15
CA GLU A 152 -39.77 26.70 -34.29
C GLU A 152 -38.35 26.88 -34.89
N ARG A 153 -38.19 27.73 -35.89
CA ARG A 153 -36.88 28.03 -36.49
C ARG A 153 -35.92 28.70 -35.50
N GLU A 154 -36.42 29.65 -34.71
CA GLU A 154 -35.60 30.37 -33.73
C GLU A 154 -35.20 29.47 -32.54
N SER A 155 -36.12 28.60 -32.09
CA SER A 155 -35.90 27.73 -30.92
C SER A 155 -34.96 26.54 -31.17
N ARG A 156 -34.76 26.13 -32.44
CA ARG A 156 -33.87 25.00 -32.78
C ARG A 156 -32.42 25.24 -32.39
N ALA A 157 -31.91 26.47 -32.54
CA ALA A 157 -30.53 26.81 -32.17
C ALA A 157 -30.31 26.75 -30.66
N ASP A 158 -31.27 27.26 -29.89
CA ASP A 158 -31.25 27.21 -28.43
C ASP A 158 -31.36 25.78 -27.91
N MET A 159 -32.20 24.95 -28.54
CA MET A 159 -32.30 23.52 -28.20
C MET A 159 -30.99 22.77 -28.40
N VAL A 160 -30.28 22.99 -29.50
CA VAL A 160 -28.97 22.32 -29.74
C VAL A 160 -27.96 22.71 -28.67
N ARG A 161 -27.97 23.98 -28.24
CA ARG A 161 -27.09 24.46 -27.18
C ARG A 161 -27.45 23.85 -25.82
N ILE A 162 -28.74 23.73 -25.51
CA ILE A 162 -29.23 23.08 -24.28
C ILE A 162 -28.87 21.59 -24.29
N ILE A 163 -29.03 20.89 -25.41
CA ILE A 163 -28.66 19.46 -25.53
C ILE A 163 -27.17 19.27 -25.25
N ARG A 164 -26.30 20.07 -25.89
CA ARG A 164 -24.84 19.98 -25.63
C ARG A 164 -24.49 20.28 -24.18
N GLN A 165 -25.13 21.28 -23.58
CA GLN A 165 -24.91 21.59 -22.16
C GLN A 165 -25.35 20.42 -21.27
N ILE A 166 -26.49 19.79 -21.56
CA ILE A 166 -26.96 18.61 -20.82
C ILE A 166 -25.99 17.43 -20.99
N GLU A 167 -25.48 17.19 -22.20
CA GLU A 167 -24.48 16.14 -22.45
C GLU A 167 -23.18 16.40 -21.68
N GLU A 168 -22.67 17.64 -21.69
CA GLU A 168 -21.48 18.04 -20.92
C GLU A 168 -21.69 17.89 -19.42
N GLU A 169 -22.84 18.32 -18.89
CA GLU A 169 -23.21 18.16 -17.48
C GLU A 169 -23.34 16.69 -17.10
N ALA A 170 -23.99 15.88 -17.94
CA ALA A 170 -24.12 14.44 -17.73
C ALA A 170 -22.76 13.73 -17.73
N GLN A 171 -21.85 14.14 -18.62
CA GLN A 171 -20.51 13.57 -18.70
C GLN A 171 -19.65 13.99 -17.50
N ALA A 172 -19.71 15.26 -17.07
CA ALA A 172 -19.01 15.74 -15.89
C ALA A 172 -19.49 15.05 -14.60
N GLU A 173 -20.81 14.86 -14.44
CA GLU A 173 -21.36 14.13 -13.30
C GLU A 173 -21.05 12.63 -13.36
N GLY A 174 -21.03 12.05 -14.57
CA GLY A 174 -20.58 10.68 -14.82
C GLY A 174 -19.14 10.45 -14.38
N ASP A 175 -18.21 11.32 -14.79
CA ASP A 175 -16.80 11.27 -14.41
C ASP A 175 -16.63 11.37 -12.88
N LYS A 176 -17.40 12.25 -12.24
CA LYS A 176 -17.37 12.42 -10.79
C LYS A 176 -17.83 11.16 -10.06
N ARG A 177 -18.95 10.56 -10.50
CA ARG A 177 -19.45 9.29 -9.97
C ARG A 177 -18.47 8.15 -10.20
N ALA A 178 -17.88 8.04 -11.39
CA ALA A 178 -16.89 7.01 -11.71
C ALA A 178 -15.68 7.09 -10.77
N ARG A 179 -15.14 8.30 -10.53
CA ARG A 179 -14.04 8.50 -9.57
C ARG A 179 -14.44 8.08 -8.15
N GLN A 180 -15.67 8.38 -7.74
CA GLN A 180 -16.17 7.99 -6.42
C GLN A 180 -16.29 6.47 -6.29
N LEU A 181 -16.87 5.80 -7.28
CA LEU A 181 -16.99 4.33 -7.31
C LEU A 181 -15.63 3.64 -7.28
N ILE A 182 -14.67 4.13 -8.06
CA ILE A 182 -13.30 3.60 -8.05
C ILE A 182 -12.65 3.80 -6.68
N ALA A 183 -12.79 4.99 -6.08
CA ALA A 183 -12.24 5.27 -4.76
C ALA A 183 -12.85 4.35 -3.67
N ASP A 184 -14.16 4.14 -3.70
CA ASP A 184 -14.87 3.26 -2.77
C ASP A 184 -14.46 1.80 -2.97
N ALA A 185 -14.30 1.35 -4.22
CA ALA A 185 -13.81 0.01 -4.55
C ALA A 185 -12.37 -0.21 -4.04
N ILE A 186 -11.47 0.75 -4.25
CA ILE A 186 -10.09 0.68 -3.75
C ILE A 186 -10.07 0.62 -2.21
N GLN A 187 -10.88 1.45 -1.54
CA GLN A 187 -10.94 1.46 -0.07
C GLN A 187 -11.44 0.12 0.51
N ARG A 188 -12.39 -0.53 -0.15
CA ARG A 188 -12.94 -1.82 0.29
C ARG A 188 -11.97 -3.00 0.09
N VAL A 189 -11.07 -2.90 -0.89
CA VAL A 189 -10.13 -3.98 -1.30
C VAL A 189 -8.67 -3.64 -0.91
N ALA A 190 -8.44 -2.73 0.03
CA ALA A 190 -7.10 -2.42 0.50
C ALA A 190 -6.52 -3.64 1.26
N SER A 191 -5.58 -4.36 0.61
CA SER A 191 -4.85 -5.49 1.19
C SER A 191 -3.38 -5.13 1.46
N ASP A 192 -2.86 -5.62 2.59
CA ASP A 192 -1.49 -5.42 3.09
C ASP A 192 -0.49 -6.45 2.50
N HIS A 193 -0.50 -6.68 1.19
CA HIS A 193 0.44 -7.63 0.60
C HIS A 193 1.77 -6.98 0.19
N VAL A 194 2.83 -7.39 0.87
CA VAL A 194 4.21 -6.97 0.62
C VAL A 194 4.72 -7.61 -0.67
N SER A 195 5.39 -6.80 -1.51
CA SER A 195 6.04 -7.25 -2.74
C SER A 195 7.20 -8.22 -2.45
N GLU A 196 7.17 -9.40 -3.05
CA GLU A 196 8.28 -10.36 -3.00
C GLU A 196 9.28 -10.13 -4.15
N VAL A 197 10.57 -10.29 -3.84
CA VAL A 197 11.67 -10.09 -4.80
C VAL A 197 11.80 -11.30 -5.72
N THR A 198 12.00 -11.06 -7.02
CA THR A 198 12.09 -12.05 -8.10
C THR A 198 13.34 -12.94 -8.05
N VAL A 199 14.18 -12.84 -7.02
CA VAL A 199 15.40 -13.63 -6.87
C VAL A 199 15.28 -14.48 -5.61
N SER A 200 15.33 -15.79 -5.78
CA SER A 200 15.33 -16.74 -4.68
C SER A 200 16.76 -16.91 -4.15
N ARG A 201 17.12 -16.10 -3.15
CA ARG A 201 18.38 -16.24 -2.41
C ARG A 201 18.22 -17.26 -1.29
N VAL A 202 19.11 -18.23 -1.23
CA VAL A 202 19.20 -19.18 -0.12
C VAL A 202 20.39 -18.77 0.75
N SER A 203 20.12 -18.43 2.01
CA SER A 203 21.16 -18.16 3.00
C SER A 203 21.75 -19.47 3.50
N LEU A 204 23.07 -19.51 3.60
CA LEU A 204 23.85 -20.64 4.06
C LEU A 204 24.44 -20.34 5.44
N PRO A 205 24.54 -21.34 6.32
CA PRO A 205 25.09 -21.15 7.67
C PRO A 205 26.62 -20.93 7.70
N SER A 206 27.33 -21.28 6.63
CA SER A 206 28.77 -21.07 6.50
C SER A 206 29.26 -21.28 5.06
N ASP A 207 30.45 -20.77 4.74
CA ASP A 207 31.13 -21.03 3.47
C ASP A 207 31.57 -22.49 3.30
N ASP A 208 31.75 -23.26 4.40
CA ASP A 208 31.95 -24.72 4.31
C ASP A 208 30.72 -25.40 3.68
N MET A 209 29.51 -24.94 4.03
CA MET A 209 28.29 -25.43 3.41
C MET A 209 28.23 -25.09 1.92
N LYS A 210 28.69 -23.90 1.53
CA LYS A 210 28.84 -23.50 0.12
C LYS A 210 29.77 -24.46 -0.63
N GLY A 211 30.89 -24.85 -0.02
CA GLY A 211 31.81 -25.86 -0.54
C GLY A 211 31.18 -27.25 -0.73
N ARG A 212 30.32 -27.69 0.21
CA ARG A 212 29.59 -28.97 0.11
C ARG A 212 28.51 -28.97 -0.96
N ILE A 213 27.83 -27.83 -1.16
CA ILE A 213 26.83 -27.64 -2.23
C ILE A 213 27.49 -27.77 -3.61
N ILE A 214 28.68 -27.18 -3.80
CA ILE A 214 29.46 -27.34 -5.03
C ILE A 214 29.91 -28.80 -5.17
N GLY A 215 30.49 -29.35 -4.09
CA GLY A 215 31.08 -30.69 -4.07
C GLY A 215 32.39 -30.78 -4.88
N ARG A 216 33.08 -31.93 -4.78
CA ARG A 216 34.34 -32.14 -5.52
C ARG A 216 34.10 -32.04 -7.03
N ASN A 217 34.79 -31.13 -7.71
CA ASN A 217 34.66 -30.83 -9.15
C ASN A 217 33.23 -30.42 -9.59
N GLY A 218 32.43 -29.83 -8.70
CA GLY A 218 31.07 -29.40 -9.03
C GLY A 218 30.07 -30.56 -9.18
N ARG A 219 30.39 -31.76 -8.66
CA ARG A 219 29.53 -32.94 -8.82
C ARG A 219 28.14 -32.75 -8.21
N ASN A 220 28.07 -32.12 -7.05
CA ASN A 220 26.82 -31.99 -6.29
C ASN A 220 25.92 -30.91 -6.92
N ILE A 221 26.50 -29.76 -7.26
CA ILE A 221 25.76 -28.67 -7.91
C ILE A 221 25.22 -29.12 -9.26
N ARG A 222 26.01 -29.81 -10.09
CA ARG A 222 25.52 -30.36 -11.38
C ARG A 222 24.40 -31.38 -11.21
N ALA A 223 24.51 -32.27 -10.21
CA ALA A 223 23.44 -33.22 -9.91
C ALA A 223 22.15 -32.51 -9.48
N PHE A 224 22.28 -31.44 -8.69
CA PHE A 224 21.15 -30.60 -8.29
C PHE A 224 20.53 -29.87 -9.47
N GLU A 225 21.33 -29.22 -10.31
CA GLU A 225 20.89 -28.50 -11.51
C GLU A 225 20.15 -29.43 -12.48
N GLN A 226 20.67 -30.63 -12.72
CA GLN A 226 20.03 -31.63 -13.58
C GLN A 226 18.73 -32.17 -12.99
N THR A 227 18.70 -32.44 -11.69
CA THR A 227 17.52 -33.03 -11.03
C THR A 227 16.39 -32.00 -10.89
N ALA A 228 16.73 -30.78 -10.45
CA ALA A 228 15.75 -29.71 -10.22
C ALA A 228 15.41 -28.92 -11.51
N GLY A 229 16.25 -29.00 -12.54
CA GLY A 229 16.06 -28.28 -13.80
C GLY A 229 16.22 -26.76 -13.63
N VAL A 230 17.22 -26.34 -12.86
CA VAL A 230 17.54 -24.93 -12.55
C VAL A 230 19.03 -24.67 -12.69
N ASP A 231 19.42 -23.41 -12.82
CA ASP A 231 20.82 -22.99 -12.78
C ASP A 231 21.15 -22.42 -11.40
N VAL A 232 22.23 -22.90 -10.78
CA VAL A 232 22.64 -22.45 -9.45
C VAL A 232 23.87 -21.56 -9.58
N VAL A 233 23.66 -20.26 -9.38
CA VAL A 233 24.72 -19.25 -9.47
C VAL A 233 25.39 -19.12 -8.11
N VAL A 234 26.67 -19.49 -8.08
CA VAL A 234 27.56 -19.31 -6.94
C VAL A 234 28.46 -18.12 -7.25
N ASP A 235 28.14 -16.96 -6.68
CA ASP A 235 28.90 -15.72 -6.83
C ASP A 235 29.83 -15.48 -5.62
N ASP A 236 30.55 -14.35 -5.62
CA ASP A 236 31.43 -13.95 -4.51
C ASP A 236 30.66 -13.48 -3.26
N THR A 237 29.32 -13.55 -3.27
CA THR A 237 28.51 -13.22 -2.10
C THR A 237 28.77 -14.27 -1.00
N PRO A 238 29.25 -13.85 0.19
CA PRO A 238 29.49 -14.78 1.30
C PRO A 238 28.16 -15.37 1.78
N GLU A 239 28.20 -16.63 2.22
CA GLU A 239 27.06 -17.28 2.90
C GLU A 239 25.72 -17.29 2.12
N ALA A 240 25.76 -17.19 0.78
CA ALA A 240 24.56 -17.20 -0.04
C ALA A 240 24.78 -17.89 -1.39
N VAL A 241 23.71 -18.47 -1.92
CA VAL A 241 23.63 -19.01 -3.28
C VAL A 241 22.34 -18.52 -3.94
N THR A 242 22.42 -18.22 -5.23
CA THR A 242 21.30 -17.71 -6.02
C THR A 242 20.79 -18.78 -6.98
N ILE A 243 19.47 -19.02 -6.98
CA ILE A 243 18.84 -19.97 -7.91
C ILE A 243 18.17 -19.19 -9.04
N SER A 244 18.53 -19.51 -10.27
CA SER A 244 17.98 -18.93 -11.49
C SER A 244 17.20 -19.99 -12.27
N CYS A 245 15.96 -19.68 -12.66
CA CYS A 245 15.14 -20.53 -13.51
C CYS A 245 13.96 -19.71 -14.07
N PHE A 246 13.58 -19.89 -15.34
CA PHE A 246 12.42 -19.23 -15.92
C PHE A 246 11.08 -19.76 -15.37
N ASP A 247 11.02 -21.04 -15.02
CA ASP A 247 9.84 -21.65 -14.40
C ASP A 247 9.82 -21.36 -12.90
N SER A 248 8.87 -20.52 -12.49
CA SER A 248 8.60 -20.14 -11.10
C SER A 248 8.42 -21.34 -10.15
N VAL A 249 7.75 -22.40 -10.61
CA VAL A 249 7.47 -23.58 -9.78
C VAL A 249 8.75 -24.38 -9.58
N ARG A 250 9.53 -24.60 -10.64
CA ARG A 250 10.85 -25.26 -10.52
C ARG A 250 11.79 -24.48 -9.62
N ARG A 251 11.79 -23.15 -9.74
CA ARG A 251 12.59 -22.26 -8.88
C ARG A 251 12.24 -22.44 -7.40
N GLU A 252 10.95 -22.52 -7.07
CA GLU A 252 10.48 -22.74 -5.72
C GLU A 252 10.83 -24.14 -5.19
N VAL A 253 10.62 -25.18 -6.00
CA VAL A 253 11.02 -26.55 -5.66
C VAL A 253 12.51 -26.61 -5.36
N ALA A 254 13.34 -25.97 -6.20
CA ALA A 254 14.78 -25.89 -5.99
C ALA A 254 15.13 -25.11 -4.70
N ARG A 255 14.49 -23.97 -4.45
CA ARG A 255 14.71 -23.18 -3.23
C ARG A 255 14.44 -24.00 -1.97
N ARG A 256 13.28 -24.67 -1.89
CA ARG A 256 12.91 -25.53 -0.75
C ARG A 256 13.84 -26.74 -0.62
N SER A 257 14.20 -27.36 -1.75
CA SER A 257 15.12 -28.49 -1.78
C SER A 257 16.50 -28.10 -1.27
N MET A 258 17.02 -26.94 -1.67
CA MET A 258 18.30 -26.42 -1.19
C MET A 258 18.26 -26.11 0.31
N GLN A 259 17.18 -25.49 0.80
CA GLN A 259 16.99 -25.25 2.24
C GLN A 259 16.96 -26.56 3.03
N ALA A 260 16.23 -27.57 2.55
CA ALA A 260 16.17 -28.88 3.19
C ALA A 260 17.53 -29.61 3.19
N LEU A 261 18.28 -29.54 2.09
CA LEU A 261 19.63 -30.10 1.97
C LEU A 261 20.63 -29.42 2.92
N VAL A 262 20.53 -28.10 3.09
CA VAL A 262 21.36 -27.32 4.01
C VAL A 262 21.06 -27.71 5.47
N LEU A 263 19.79 -27.92 5.81
CA LEU A 263 19.36 -28.36 7.14
C LEU A 263 19.81 -29.81 7.45
N ASP A 264 19.72 -30.73 6.50
CA ASP A 264 20.20 -32.12 6.67
C ASP A 264 21.74 -32.21 6.66
N GLY A 265 22.43 -31.27 6.02
CA GLY A 265 23.89 -31.18 5.97
C GLY A 265 24.58 -32.26 5.13
N ARG A 266 23.80 -33.18 4.53
CA ARG A 266 24.25 -34.27 3.66
C ARG A 266 23.90 -33.97 2.21
N ILE A 267 24.92 -33.57 1.45
CA ILE A 267 24.76 -33.17 0.05
C ILE A 267 25.52 -34.16 -0.84
N HIS A 268 24.80 -35.14 -1.38
CA HIS A 268 25.30 -36.09 -2.37
C HIS A 268 24.19 -36.44 -3.38
N PRO A 269 24.52 -36.91 -4.61
CA PRO A 269 23.54 -37.04 -5.69
C PRO A 269 22.26 -37.81 -5.34
N ALA A 270 22.36 -38.98 -4.72
CA ALA A 270 21.18 -39.76 -4.34
C ALA A 270 20.25 -39.06 -3.31
N GLN A 271 20.82 -38.26 -2.40
CA GLN A 271 20.02 -37.50 -1.43
C GLN A 271 19.37 -36.29 -2.10
N ILE A 272 20.08 -35.64 -3.03
CA ILE A 272 19.55 -34.54 -3.84
C ILE A 272 18.33 -35.02 -4.63
N GLU A 273 18.44 -36.14 -5.34
CA GLU A 273 17.32 -36.74 -6.09
C GLU A 273 16.10 -37.01 -5.21
N LYS A 274 16.34 -37.61 -4.04
CA LYS A 274 15.28 -37.90 -3.07
C LYS A 274 14.59 -36.63 -2.57
N ILE A 275 15.36 -35.66 -2.07
CA ILE A 275 14.80 -34.43 -1.49
C ILE A 275 14.06 -33.61 -2.55
N VAL A 276 14.61 -33.50 -3.77
CA VAL A 276 13.93 -32.78 -4.86
C VAL A 276 12.60 -33.45 -5.22
N SER A 277 12.55 -34.79 -5.25
CA SER A 277 11.30 -35.53 -5.49
C SER A 277 10.26 -35.31 -4.39
N GLU A 278 10.69 -35.32 -3.12
CA GLU A 278 9.83 -35.06 -1.96
C GLU A 278 9.29 -33.62 -1.97
N GLN A 279 10.15 -32.63 -2.17
CA GLN A 279 9.76 -31.22 -2.23
C GLN A 279 8.88 -30.91 -3.44
N ARG A 280 9.07 -31.59 -4.56
CA ARG A 280 8.19 -31.45 -5.73
C ARG A 280 6.75 -31.86 -5.41
N LYS A 281 6.56 -33.00 -4.72
CA LYS A 281 5.23 -33.45 -4.29
C LYS A 281 4.57 -32.48 -3.32
N GLU A 282 5.36 -31.90 -2.42
CA GLU A 282 4.86 -30.93 -1.45
C GLU A 282 4.44 -29.62 -2.11
N VAL A 283 5.25 -29.10 -3.05
CA VAL A 283 4.88 -27.92 -3.84
C VAL A 283 3.65 -28.18 -4.70
N ASP A 284 3.53 -29.37 -5.32
CA ASP A 284 2.35 -29.74 -6.10
C ASP A 284 1.07 -29.78 -5.23
N ARG A 285 1.17 -30.24 -3.97
CA ARG A 285 0.05 -30.18 -3.01
C ARG A 285 -0.30 -28.73 -2.68
N LEU A 286 0.69 -27.92 -2.34
CA LEU A 286 0.50 -26.51 -1.99
C LEU A 286 -0.13 -25.72 -3.14
N ILE A 287 0.23 -26.03 -4.40
CA ILE A 287 -0.40 -25.44 -5.58
C ILE A 287 -1.92 -25.67 -5.56
N VAL A 288 -2.37 -26.90 -5.28
CA VAL A 288 -3.80 -27.21 -5.26
C VAL A 288 -4.48 -26.48 -4.10
N GLU A 289 -3.91 -26.54 -2.90
CA GLU A 289 -4.45 -25.88 -1.70
C GLU A 289 -4.59 -24.36 -1.88
N GLU A 290 -3.55 -23.69 -2.42
CA GLU A 290 -3.58 -22.24 -2.69
C GLU A 290 -4.58 -21.89 -3.80
N GLY A 291 -4.73 -22.74 -4.82
CA GLY A 291 -5.74 -22.55 -5.86
C GLY A 291 -7.17 -22.66 -5.33
N GLU A 292 -7.44 -23.64 -4.46
CA GLU A 292 -8.74 -23.81 -3.80
C GLU A 292 -9.03 -22.63 -2.86
N SER A 293 -8.05 -22.22 -2.06
CA SER A 293 -8.16 -21.05 -1.17
C SER A 293 -8.46 -19.77 -1.96
N ALA A 294 -7.75 -19.54 -3.07
CA ALA A 294 -7.96 -18.37 -3.92
C ALA A 294 -9.36 -18.35 -4.55
N SER A 295 -9.85 -19.50 -5.03
CA SER A 295 -11.20 -19.64 -5.57
C SER A 295 -12.27 -19.35 -4.51
N PHE A 296 -12.06 -19.81 -3.27
CA PHE A 296 -12.95 -19.53 -2.15
C PHE A 296 -12.93 -18.06 -1.73
N GLU A 297 -11.75 -17.46 -1.59
CA GLU A 297 -11.55 -16.07 -1.19
C GLU A 297 -12.10 -15.07 -2.23
N ALA A 298 -11.95 -15.39 -3.51
CA ALA A 298 -12.53 -14.63 -4.61
C ALA A 298 -14.05 -14.80 -4.75
N GLY A 299 -14.64 -15.78 -4.04
CA GLY A 299 -16.06 -16.09 -4.10
C GLY A 299 -16.49 -16.73 -5.43
N VAL A 300 -15.60 -17.51 -6.07
CA VAL A 300 -15.85 -18.21 -7.34
C VAL A 300 -15.67 -19.72 -7.14
N PRO A 301 -16.56 -20.41 -6.39
CA PRO A 301 -16.45 -21.84 -6.17
C PRO A 301 -16.81 -22.65 -7.43
N GLY A 302 -16.38 -23.91 -7.48
CA GLY A 302 -16.81 -24.85 -8.53
C GLY A 302 -15.99 -24.82 -9.83
N LEU A 303 -14.79 -24.23 -9.80
CA LEU A 303 -13.85 -24.32 -10.91
C LEU A 303 -13.35 -25.76 -11.10
N HIS A 304 -13.07 -26.12 -12.36
CA HIS A 304 -12.53 -27.44 -12.68
C HIS A 304 -11.16 -27.67 -12.00
N PRO A 305 -10.83 -28.89 -11.51
CA PRO A 305 -9.57 -29.16 -10.80
C PRO A 305 -8.30 -28.73 -11.55
N GLU A 306 -8.30 -28.85 -12.88
CA GLU A 306 -7.17 -28.37 -13.71
C GLU A 306 -7.06 -26.84 -13.72
N ILE A 307 -8.17 -26.11 -13.64
CA ILE A 307 -8.17 -24.64 -13.50
C ILE A 307 -7.61 -24.26 -12.12
N ILE A 308 -8.07 -24.93 -11.06
CA ILE A 308 -7.58 -24.74 -9.69
C ILE A 308 -6.07 -24.93 -9.61
N LYS A 309 -5.56 -26.02 -10.20
CA LYS A 309 -4.12 -26.30 -10.24
C LYS A 309 -3.33 -25.22 -10.98
N LYS A 310 -3.88 -24.66 -12.07
CA LYS A 310 -3.20 -23.59 -12.82
C LYS A 310 -3.29 -22.25 -12.11
N LEU A 311 -4.42 -21.95 -11.48
CA LEU A 311 -4.60 -20.77 -10.63
C LEU A 311 -3.57 -20.78 -9.49
N GLY A 312 -3.43 -21.89 -8.76
CA GLY A 312 -2.46 -22.00 -7.67
C GLY A 312 -0.99 -21.87 -8.09
N ARG A 313 -0.64 -22.21 -9.34
CA ARG A 313 0.72 -21.95 -9.87
C ARG A 313 1.07 -20.46 -9.90
N LEU A 314 0.09 -19.57 -10.00
CA LEU A 314 0.30 -18.12 -9.95
C LEU A 314 0.89 -17.67 -8.61
N LYS A 315 0.75 -18.47 -7.53
CA LYS A 315 1.35 -18.17 -6.22
C LYS A 315 2.85 -18.01 -6.29
N PHE A 316 3.52 -18.73 -7.18
CA PHE A 316 4.97 -18.69 -7.33
C PHE A 316 5.43 -17.74 -8.44
N ARG A 317 4.48 -17.10 -9.15
CA ARG A 317 4.77 -16.17 -10.23
C ARG A 317 4.64 -14.74 -9.72
N THR A 318 5.68 -13.96 -9.99
CA THR A 318 5.71 -12.54 -9.68
C THR A 318 5.87 -11.76 -10.98
N SER A 319 5.04 -10.75 -11.20
CA SER A 319 5.18 -9.81 -12.33
C SER A 319 5.32 -8.41 -11.77
N TYR A 320 6.32 -7.66 -12.24
CA TYR A 320 6.59 -6.28 -11.80
C TYR A 320 6.68 -6.07 -10.27
N GLY A 321 7.02 -7.12 -9.51
CA GLY A 321 7.12 -7.08 -8.05
C GLY A 321 5.83 -7.46 -7.29
N GLN A 322 4.74 -7.76 -8.00
CA GLN A 322 3.47 -8.23 -7.42
C GLN A 322 3.29 -9.73 -7.63
N ASN A 323 2.79 -10.41 -6.60
CA ASN A 323 2.41 -11.81 -6.68
C ASN A 323 1.16 -11.97 -7.58
N GLN A 324 1.22 -12.85 -8.58
CA GLN A 324 0.14 -12.98 -9.57
C GLN A 324 -1.14 -13.59 -9.00
N LEU A 325 -1.06 -14.50 -8.02
CA LEU A 325 -2.26 -15.06 -7.40
C LEU A 325 -2.98 -14.01 -6.56
N ALA A 326 -2.23 -13.24 -5.78
CA ALA A 326 -2.79 -12.13 -5.01
C ALA A 326 -3.43 -11.08 -5.92
N HIS A 327 -2.77 -10.73 -7.02
CA HIS A 327 -3.31 -9.84 -8.05
C HIS A 327 -4.63 -10.35 -8.64
N ALA A 328 -4.73 -11.64 -8.93
CA ALA A 328 -5.94 -12.24 -9.46
C ALA A 328 -7.11 -12.20 -8.44
N ILE A 329 -6.84 -12.51 -7.17
CA ILE A 329 -7.84 -12.43 -6.08
C ILE A 329 -8.32 -10.98 -5.92
N GLU A 330 -7.39 -10.03 -5.87
CA GLU A 330 -7.69 -8.61 -5.73
C GLU A 330 -8.49 -8.07 -6.92
N SER A 331 -8.11 -8.44 -8.14
CA SER A 331 -8.83 -8.06 -9.36
C SER A 331 -10.25 -8.63 -9.36
N SER A 332 -10.44 -9.87 -8.90
CA SER A 332 -11.77 -10.46 -8.69
C SER A 332 -12.61 -9.67 -7.69
N GLN A 333 -12.04 -9.29 -6.55
CA GLN A 333 -12.75 -8.53 -5.51
C GLN A 333 -13.11 -7.11 -5.98
N LEU A 334 -12.21 -6.43 -6.68
CA LEU A 334 -12.48 -5.13 -7.30
C LEU A 334 -13.58 -5.22 -8.35
N ALA A 335 -13.50 -6.21 -9.24
CA ALA A 335 -14.51 -6.46 -10.26
C ALA A 335 -15.89 -6.72 -9.64
N ALA A 336 -15.94 -7.48 -8.53
CA ALA A 336 -17.18 -7.73 -7.81
C ALA A 336 -17.84 -6.45 -7.26
N VAL A 337 -17.05 -5.57 -6.64
CA VAL A 337 -17.56 -4.31 -6.09
C VAL A 337 -18.04 -3.39 -7.20
N ILE A 338 -17.25 -3.24 -8.27
CA ILE A 338 -17.62 -2.39 -9.41
C ILE A 338 -18.88 -2.92 -10.09
N ALA A 339 -18.99 -4.23 -10.30
CA ALA A 339 -20.19 -4.84 -10.90
C ALA A 339 -21.44 -4.61 -10.05
N ALA A 340 -21.33 -4.75 -8.73
CA ALA A 340 -22.46 -4.52 -7.82
C ALA A 340 -22.97 -3.06 -7.87
N GLU A 341 -22.06 -2.08 -7.94
CA GLU A 341 -22.43 -0.66 -7.98
C GLU A 341 -22.97 -0.25 -9.37
N LEU A 342 -22.52 -0.89 -10.45
CA LEU A 342 -23.01 -0.65 -11.82
C LEU A 342 -24.25 -1.46 -12.20
N GLY A 343 -24.66 -2.43 -11.38
CA GLY A 343 -25.79 -3.33 -11.66
C GLY A 343 -25.49 -4.40 -12.72
N ALA A 344 -24.21 -4.75 -12.91
CA ALA A 344 -23.75 -5.83 -13.78
C ALA A 344 -23.74 -7.20 -13.04
N ASP A 345 -23.49 -8.30 -13.77
CA ASP A 345 -23.40 -9.64 -13.17
C ASP A 345 -22.11 -9.80 -12.36
N VAL A 346 -22.28 -9.82 -11.04
CA VAL A 346 -21.19 -9.93 -10.06
C VAL A 346 -20.43 -11.26 -10.19
N GLU A 347 -21.11 -12.36 -10.51
CA GLU A 347 -20.48 -13.68 -10.57
C GLU A 347 -19.61 -13.83 -11.81
N ILE A 348 -20.05 -13.29 -12.95
CA ILE A 348 -19.25 -13.22 -14.17
C ILE A 348 -18.05 -12.30 -13.97
N ALA A 349 -18.24 -11.13 -13.35
CA ALA A 349 -17.15 -10.18 -13.09
C ALA A 349 -16.08 -10.76 -12.14
N LYS A 350 -16.48 -11.46 -11.07
CA LYS A 350 -15.53 -12.17 -10.18
C LYS A 350 -14.75 -13.25 -10.94
N ALA A 351 -15.45 -14.12 -11.65
CA ALA A 351 -14.82 -15.21 -12.38
C ALA A 351 -13.86 -14.69 -13.46
N GLY A 352 -14.23 -13.63 -14.17
CA GLY A 352 -13.37 -12.94 -15.12
C GLY A 352 -12.14 -12.33 -14.44
N GLY A 353 -12.34 -11.60 -13.34
CA GLY A 353 -11.25 -10.98 -12.57
C GLY A 353 -10.26 -11.99 -11.99
N LEU A 354 -10.72 -13.15 -11.52
CA LEU A 354 -9.87 -14.21 -11.00
C LEU A 354 -9.06 -14.93 -12.09
N LEU A 355 -9.65 -15.08 -13.28
CA LEU A 355 -9.09 -15.92 -14.34
C LEU A 355 -8.40 -15.15 -15.46
N HIS A 356 -8.51 -13.81 -15.52
CA HIS A 356 -7.98 -12.99 -16.62
C HIS A 356 -6.50 -13.29 -16.95
N ASP A 357 -5.71 -13.55 -15.92
CA ASP A 357 -4.27 -13.77 -16.02
C ASP A 357 -3.85 -15.26 -15.92
N ILE A 358 -4.79 -16.21 -15.95
CA ILE A 358 -4.48 -17.64 -15.78
C ILE A 358 -3.53 -18.19 -16.85
N GLY A 359 -3.48 -17.57 -18.03
CA GLY A 359 -2.51 -17.91 -19.07
C GLY A 359 -1.06 -17.73 -18.63
N LYS A 360 -0.78 -16.84 -17.67
CA LYS A 360 0.55 -16.69 -17.06
C LYS A 360 0.95 -17.92 -16.22
N ALA A 361 0.06 -18.85 -15.91
CA ALA A 361 0.42 -20.12 -15.28
C ALA A 361 0.83 -21.22 -16.29
N MET A 362 0.66 -20.96 -17.59
CA MET A 362 0.96 -21.90 -18.66
C MET A 362 2.42 -21.81 -19.09
N ASP A 363 2.91 -22.94 -19.59
CA ASP A 363 4.30 -23.07 -20.03
C ASP A 363 4.46 -22.36 -21.40
N HIS A 364 5.63 -21.75 -21.64
CA HIS A 364 5.91 -20.93 -22.83
C HIS A 364 6.07 -21.75 -24.14
N GLU A 365 5.62 -23.00 -24.16
CA GLU A 365 5.67 -23.86 -25.35
C GLU A 365 4.50 -23.61 -26.31
N VAL A 366 3.44 -22.93 -25.84
CA VAL A 366 2.26 -22.59 -26.64
C VAL A 366 2.43 -21.17 -27.20
N GLU A 367 2.37 -21.04 -28.53
CA GLU A 367 2.37 -19.73 -29.19
C GLU A 367 1.05 -18.98 -28.91
N GLY A 368 1.15 -17.73 -28.46
CA GLY A 368 -0.02 -16.86 -28.19
C GLY A 368 0.25 -15.85 -27.08
N THR A 369 -0.71 -14.93 -26.88
CA THR A 369 -0.71 -14.03 -25.71
C THR A 369 -1.23 -14.80 -24.49
N HIS A 370 -0.91 -14.35 -23.28
CA HIS A 370 -1.45 -15.02 -22.08
C HIS A 370 -2.98 -14.93 -22.01
N ALA A 371 -3.57 -13.88 -22.59
CA ALA A 371 -5.01 -13.72 -22.72
C ALA A 371 -5.62 -14.83 -23.59
N SER A 372 -5.11 -15.06 -24.81
CA SER A 372 -5.64 -16.08 -25.71
C SER A 372 -5.43 -17.50 -25.16
N ILE A 373 -4.24 -17.78 -24.61
CA ILE A 373 -3.92 -19.08 -24.01
C ILE A 373 -4.82 -19.36 -22.80
N GLY A 374 -5.05 -18.36 -21.95
CA GLY A 374 -5.94 -18.45 -20.80
C GLY A 374 -7.39 -18.71 -21.21
N ALA A 375 -7.87 -17.97 -22.21
CA ALA A 375 -9.22 -18.12 -22.75
C ALA A 375 -9.45 -19.50 -23.36
N ASP A 376 -8.55 -19.99 -24.20
CA ASP A 376 -8.61 -21.33 -24.80
C ASP A 376 -8.57 -22.44 -23.75
N PHE A 377 -7.76 -22.27 -22.71
CA PHE A 377 -7.70 -23.19 -21.59
C PHE A 377 -9.04 -23.24 -20.85
N CYS A 378 -9.58 -22.09 -20.43
CA CYS A 378 -10.86 -22.01 -19.73
C CYS A 378 -12.04 -22.51 -20.58
N ARG A 379 -12.03 -22.24 -21.89
CA ARG A 379 -13.06 -22.71 -22.84
C ARG A 379 -13.13 -24.23 -22.90
N ARG A 380 -11.98 -24.92 -22.90
CA ARG A 380 -11.91 -26.40 -22.91
C ARG A 380 -12.50 -27.06 -21.66
N TYR A 381 -12.48 -26.36 -20.53
CA TYR A 381 -13.02 -26.86 -19.26
C TYR A 381 -14.42 -26.33 -18.94
N GLY A 382 -15.11 -25.75 -19.93
CA GLY A 382 -16.53 -25.38 -19.80
C GLY A 382 -16.80 -24.11 -19.00
N VAL A 383 -15.83 -23.20 -18.89
CA VAL A 383 -16.06 -21.87 -18.31
C VAL A 383 -17.05 -21.07 -19.18
N ASN A 384 -17.90 -20.27 -18.54
CA ASN A 384 -18.93 -19.45 -19.19
C ASN A 384 -18.31 -18.59 -20.33
N PRO A 385 -18.91 -18.56 -21.54
CA PRO A 385 -18.41 -17.77 -22.67
C PRO A 385 -18.14 -16.28 -22.36
N LEU A 386 -18.97 -15.64 -21.53
CA LEU A 386 -18.78 -14.24 -21.14
C LEU A 386 -17.53 -14.05 -20.26
N VAL A 387 -17.25 -15.01 -19.39
CA VAL A 387 -15.99 -15.03 -18.60
C VAL A 387 -14.80 -15.28 -19.52
N VAL A 388 -14.93 -16.17 -20.51
CA VAL A 388 -13.89 -16.42 -21.50
C VAL A 388 -13.60 -15.17 -22.33
N ASN A 389 -14.63 -14.43 -22.77
CA ASN A 389 -14.46 -13.15 -23.45
C ASN A 389 -13.76 -12.13 -22.54
N ALA A 390 -14.12 -12.02 -21.26
CA ALA A 390 -13.44 -11.14 -20.32
C ALA A 390 -11.94 -11.49 -20.17
N ILE A 391 -11.59 -12.78 -20.16
CA ILE A 391 -10.19 -13.24 -20.13
C ILE A 391 -9.47 -12.89 -21.44
N GLU A 392 -10.12 -13.03 -22.59
CA GLU A 392 -9.48 -12.80 -23.89
C GLU A 392 -9.35 -11.31 -24.23
N ALA A 393 -10.34 -10.50 -23.82
CA ALA A 393 -10.47 -9.09 -24.18
C ALA A 393 -9.81 -8.10 -23.19
N HIS A 394 -9.23 -8.56 -22.07
CA HIS A 394 -8.70 -7.65 -21.03
C HIS A 394 -7.48 -6.81 -21.48
N HIS A 395 -6.78 -7.19 -22.56
CA HIS A 395 -5.76 -6.35 -23.21
C HIS A 395 -6.27 -5.60 -24.45
N ARG A 396 -7.58 -5.69 -24.73
CA ARG A 396 -8.23 -5.16 -25.94
C ARG A 396 -7.69 -5.72 -27.26
N ASP A 397 -7.21 -6.97 -27.23
CA ASP A 397 -6.82 -7.73 -28.43
C ASP A 397 -8.06 -8.14 -29.26
N ILE A 398 -9.21 -8.28 -28.60
CA ILE A 398 -10.52 -8.56 -29.20
C ILE A 398 -11.58 -7.62 -28.61
N ASP A 399 -12.75 -7.58 -29.24
CA ASP A 399 -13.88 -6.78 -28.76
C ASP A 399 -14.47 -7.33 -27.44
N GLN A 400 -14.81 -6.40 -26.54
CA GLN A 400 -15.50 -6.70 -25.29
C GLN A 400 -16.99 -6.87 -25.57
N GLU A 401 -17.52 -8.07 -25.32
CA GLU A 401 -18.93 -8.40 -25.62
C GLU A 401 -19.90 -8.04 -24.49
N SER A 402 -19.37 -7.66 -23.32
CA SER A 402 -20.14 -7.47 -22.09
C SER A 402 -19.59 -6.34 -21.22
N VAL A 403 -20.43 -5.79 -20.34
CA VAL A 403 -20.02 -4.76 -19.36
C VAL A 403 -19.03 -5.36 -18.37
N GLU A 404 -19.17 -6.64 -18.04
CA GLU A 404 -18.29 -7.40 -17.16
C GLU A 404 -16.87 -7.48 -17.70
N ALA A 405 -16.68 -7.61 -19.03
CA ALA A 405 -15.35 -7.57 -19.64
C ALA A 405 -14.66 -6.20 -19.44
N VAL A 406 -15.41 -5.10 -19.57
CA VAL A 406 -14.92 -3.74 -19.28
C VAL A 406 -14.55 -3.61 -17.79
N ILE A 407 -15.37 -4.17 -16.90
CA ILE A 407 -15.13 -4.14 -15.45
C ILE A 407 -13.86 -4.91 -15.08
N VAL A 408 -13.64 -6.08 -15.70
CA VAL A 408 -12.44 -6.89 -15.47
C VAL A 408 -11.17 -6.15 -15.91
N GLU A 409 -11.19 -5.50 -17.08
CA GLU A 409 -10.08 -4.64 -17.52
C GLU A 409 -9.83 -3.51 -16.52
N ALA A 410 -10.88 -2.82 -16.08
CA ALA A 410 -10.75 -1.74 -15.10
C ALA A 410 -10.18 -2.24 -13.77
N ALA A 411 -10.61 -3.41 -13.30
CA ALA A 411 -10.12 -4.03 -12.06
C ALA A 411 -8.64 -4.42 -12.14
N ASP A 412 -8.20 -5.03 -13.27
CA ASP A 412 -6.78 -5.32 -13.54
C ASP A 412 -5.94 -4.04 -13.50
N ALA A 413 -6.38 -3.00 -14.23
CA ALA A 413 -5.69 -1.71 -14.25
C ALA A 413 -5.58 -1.07 -12.85
N ILE A 414 -6.64 -1.14 -12.04
CA ILE A 414 -6.66 -0.62 -10.66
C ILE A 414 -5.70 -1.41 -9.77
N SER A 415 -5.71 -2.74 -9.83
CA SER A 415 -4.79 -3.58 -9.06
C SER A 415 -3.33 -3.31 -9.46
N GLY A 416 -3.05 -3.24 -10.76
CA GLY A 416 -1.70 -3.05 -11.30
C GLY A 416 -1.13 -1.63 -11.14
N ALA A 417 -1.96 -0.60 -10.97
CA ALA A 417 -1.53 0.81 -10.86
C ALA A 417 -1.34 1.32 -9.43
N ARG A 418 -1.51 0.48 -8.40
CA ARG A 418 -1.37 0.92 -6.99
C ARG A 418 0.05 1.46 -6.71
N PRO A 419 0.17 2.61 -6.03
CA PRO A 419 1.46 3.11 -5.53
C PRO A 419 2.11 2.05 -4.61
N GLY A 420 3.26 1.51 -5.02
CA GLY A 420 3.95 0.42 -4.32
C GLY A 420 3.78 -0.97 -4.92
N ALA A 421 2.76 -1.23 -5.75
CA ALA A 421 2.60 -2.47 -6.51
C ALA A 421 3.58 -2.55 -7.70
N ARG A 422 3.80 -1.41 -8.35
CA ARG A 422 4.94 -1.16 -9.25
C ARG A 422 5.91 -0.24 -8.52
N ARG A 423 6.91 -0.80 -7.85
CA ARG A 423 8.14 -0.01 -7.64
C ARG A 423 8.66 0.28 -9.05
N GLU A 424 8.91 1.55 -9.37
CA GLU A 424 9.81 1.88 -10.49
C GLU A 424 11.00 0.94 -10.38
N SER A 425 11.31 0.19 -11.45
CA SER A 425 12.39 -0.78 -11.35
C SER A 425 13.62 -0.02 -10.86
N LEU A 426 14.35 -0.58 -9.90
CA LEU A 426 15.55 0.06 -9.38
C LEU A 426 16.48 0.48 -10.54
N GLU A 427 16.42 -0.26 -11.64
CA GLU A 427 17.08 0.02 -12.90
C GLU A 427 16.54 1.27 -13.63
N GLN A 428 15.23 1.48 -13.75
CA GLN A 428 14.64 2.72 -14.28
C GLN A 428 14.94 3.93 -13.38
N TYR A 429 14.88 3.74 -12.05
CA TYR A 429 15.27 4.75 -11.08
C TYR A 429 16.75 5.14 -11.24
N VAL A 430 17.65 4.15 -11.34
CA VAL A 430 19.09 4.37 -11.56
C VAL A 430 19.34 5.00 -12.93
N LYS A 431 18.65 4.55 -13.99
CA LYS A 431 18.75 5.14 -15.33
C LYS A 431 18.29 6.59 -15.33
N ARG A 432 17.22 6.91 -14.61
CA ARG A 432 16.74 8.29 -14.44
C ARG A 432 17.76 9.17 -13.73
N ILE A 433 18.32 8.70 -12.62
CA ILE A 433 19.37 9.43 -11.88
C ILE A 433 20.58 9.66 -12.78
N LYS A 434 21.04 8.63 -13.49
CA LYS A 434 22.16 8.74 -14.42
C LYS A 434 21.86 9.74 -15.53
N SER A 435 20.67 9.69 -16.12
CA SER A 435 20.32 10.63 -17.18
C SER A 435 20.17 12.08 -16.67
N LEU A 436 19.76 12.31 -15.42
CA LEU A 436 19.79 13.64 -14.80
C LEU A 436 21.23 14.15 -14.63
N GLU A 437 22.14 13.28 -14.19
CA GLU A 437 23.56 13.58 -14.06
C GLU A 437 24.21 13.81 -15.44
N GLU A 438 23.88 13.02 -16.45
CA GLU A 438 24.36 13.19 -17.84
C GLU A 438 23.92 14.53 -18.44
N ILE A 439 22.66 14.94 -18.23
CA ILE A 439 22.18 16.25 -18.70
C ILE A 439 22.98 17.37 -18.06
N ALA A 440 23.20 17.32 -16.74
CA ALA A 440 23.99 18.34 -16.05
C ALA A 440 25.47 18.32 -16.44
N ASN A 441 26.06 17.13 -16.63
CA ASN A 441 27.45 16.97 -17.07
C ASN A 441 27.67 17.39 -18.53
N SER A 442 26.61 17.51 -19.34
CA SER A 442 26.70 17.96 -20.74
C SER A 442 27.03 19.45 -20.91
N PHE A 443 26.96 20.23 -19.83
CA PHE A 443 27.24 21.67 -19.87
C PHE A 443 28.73 21.96 -19.69
N GLU A 444 29.23 22.91 -20.48
CA GLU A 444 30.62 23.36 -20.41
C GLU A 444 30.94 24.01 -19.05
N GLY A 445 32.15 23.77 -18.52
CA GLY A 445 32.58 24.23 -17.20
C GLY A 445 32.06 23.41 -15.99
N VAL A 446 31.19 22.42 -16.21
CA VAL A 446 30.81 21.43 -15.18
C VAL A 446 31.93 20.42 -14.98
N SER A 447 32.29 20.18 -13.71
CA SER A 447 33.24 19.14 -13.31
C SER A 447 32.52 17.83 -13.02
N GLN A 448 31.50 17.86 -12.17
CA GLN A 448 30.71 16.70 -11.78
C GLN A 448 29.30 17.13 -11.37
N SER A 449 28.34 16.22 -11.44
CA SER A 449 26.99 16.43 -10.91
C SER A 449 26.51 15.21 -10.14
N TYR A 450 25.66 15.46 -9.15
CA TYR A 450 25.11 14.45 -8.25
C TYR A 450 23.60 14.68 -8.11
N ALA A 451 22.80 13.66 -8.42
CA ALA A 451 21.38 13.69 -8.12
C ALA A 451 21.13 13.13 -6.70
N LEU A 452 20.58 13.98 -5.83
CA LEU A 452 20.27 13.73 -4.43
C LEU A 452 18.76 13.63 -4.20
N GLN A 453 18.36 13.17 -3.01
CA GLN A 453 16.96 13.08 -2.57
C GLN A 453 16.05 12.41 -3.60
N ALA A 454 16.43 11.22 -4.07
CA ALA A 454 15.67 10.47 -5.08
C ALA A 454 15.46 11.21 -6.42
N GLY A 455 16.40 12.09 -6.78
CA GLY A 455 16.35 12.89 -8.01
C GLY A 455 15.55 14.19 -7.89
N ARG A 456 15.17 14.60 -6.67
CA ARG A 456 14.50 15.89 -6.41
C ARG A 456 15.47 17.05 -6.19
N GLU A 457 16.75 16.76 -6.00
CA GLU A 457 17.80 17.76 -5.92
C GLU A 457 18.95 17.33 -6.84
N ILE A 458 19.52 18.26 -7.59
CA ILE A 458 20.74 18.03 -8.37
C ILE A 458 21.78 19.06 -7.97
N ARG A 459 22.97 18.59 -7.59
CA ARG A 459 24.12 19.42 -7.26
C ARG A 459 25.12 19.35 -8.39
N VAL A 460 25.45 20.50 -8.95
CA VAL A 460 26.38 20.65 -10.06
C VAL A 460 27.63 21.34 -9.54
N ILE A 461 28.76 20.64 -9.57
CA ILE A 461 30.07 21.17 -9.19
C ILE A 461 30.74 21.71 -10.44
N VAL A 462 31.09 22.99 -10.42
CA VAL A 462 31.73 23.69 -11.55
C VAL A 462 33.21 23.93 -11.29
N ARG A 463 34.00 24.04 -12.37
CA ARG A 463 35.41 24.44 -12.27
C ARG A 463 35.48 25.95 -12.01
N PRO A 464 36.06 26.41 -10.89
CA PRO A 464 36.08 27.83 -10.54
C PRO A 464 36.87 28.72 -11.51
N GLU A 465 37.76 28.12 -12.30
CA GLU A 465 38.58 28.78 -13.33
C GLU A 465 37.81 29.07 -14.63
N ASP A 466 36.80 28.25 -14.94
CA ASP A 466 36.04 28.33 -16.19
C ASP A 466 34.71 29.08 -16.03
N ILE A 467 34.16 29.13 -14.81
CA ILE A 467 32.83 29.68 -14.53
C ILE A 467 32.90 30.69 -13.38
N ASP A 468 32.40 31.90 -13.62
CA ASP A 468 32.26 32.95 -12.60
C ASP A 468 30.94 32.83 -11.78
N ASP A 469 30.75 33.72 -10.80
CA ASP A 469 29.56 33.67 -9.91
C ASP A 469 28.25 33.99 -10.66
N LEU A 470 28.32 34.85 -11.68
CA LEU A 470 27.16 35.24 -12.49
C LEU A 470 26.78 34.11 -13.45
N GLU A 471 27.77 33.48 -14.06
CA GLU A 471 27.65 32.30 -14.92
C GLU A 471 27.16 31.10 -14.13
N SER A 472 27.59 30.91 -12.88
CA SER A 472 27.06 29.85 -11.99
C SER A 472 25.54 29.99 -11.79
N THR A 473 25.06 31.23 -11.63
CA THR A 473 23.62 31.52 -11.50
C THR A 473 22.86 31.27 -12.79
N ARG A 474 23.45 31.62 -13.94
CA ARG A 474 22.87 31.34 -15.27
C ARG A 474 22.83 29.84 -15.55
N LEU A 475 23.91 29.12 -15.25
CA LEU A 475 24.02 27.69 -15.42
C LEU A 475 22.93 26.95 -14.62
N ALA A 476 22.68 27.35 -13.38
CA ALA A 476 21.61 26.76 -12.57
C ALA A 476 20.23 26.85 -13.26
N ARG A 477 19.91 28.02 -13.86
CA ARG A 477 18.66 28.23 -14.60
C ARG A 477 18.61 27.43 -15.90
N THR A 478 19.72 27.39 -16.65
CA THR A 478 19.79 26.68 -17.92
C THR A 478 19.68 25.16 -17.72
N VAL A 479 20.35 24.63 -16.70
CA VAL A 479 20.25 23.20 -16.32
C VAL A 479 18.81 22.87 -15.89
N ALA A 480 18.18 23.70 -15.06
CA ALA A 480 16.79 23.49 -14.64
C ALA A 480 15.83 23.43 -15.84
N LYS A 481 15.96 24.39 -16.79
CA LYS A 481 15.13 24.45 -17.99
C LYS A 481 15.34 23.24 -18.91
N LYS A 482 16.58 22.80 -19.09
CA LYS A 482 16.89 21.63 -19.94
C LYS A 482 16.39 20.32 -19.33
N ILE A 483 16.39 20.21 -18.00
CA ILE A 483 15.78 19.07 -17.30
C ILE A 483 14.25 19.08 -17.47
N GLU A 484 13.61 20.26 -17.39
CA GLU A 484 12.17 20.42 -17.62
C GLU A 484 11.75 20.06 -19.06
N GLU A 485 12.56 20.43 -20.05
CA GLU A 485 12.30 20.10 -21.47
C GLU A 485 12.64 18.63 -21.83
N GLY A 486 13.65 18.06 -21.18
CA GLY A 486 14.21 16.74 -21.52
C GLY A 486 13.58 15.55 -20.78
N MET A 487 12.89 15.78 -19.67
CA MET A 487 12.25 14.72 -18.87
C MET A 487 10.93 15.19 -18.26
N GLN A 488 9.92 14.32 -18.31
CA GLN A 488 8.69 14.52 -17.52
C GLN A 488 8.94 14.07 -16.08
N TYR A 489 8.88 14.99 -15.13
CA TYR A 489 9.06 14.70 -13.70
C TYR A 489 7.85 15.19 -12.88
N PRO A 490 7.25 14.34 -12.01
CA PRO A 490 6.19 14.77 -11.13
C PRO A 490 6.76 15.57 -9.94
N GLY A 491 6.76 16.89 -10.08
CA GLY A 491 7.15 17.84 -9.02
C GLY A 491 8.31 18.74 -9.41
N GLN A 492 8.81 19.51 -8.43
CA GLN A 492 9.92 20.45 -8.64
C GLN A 492 11.27 19.80 -8.35
N ILE A 493 12.24 20.03 -9.22
CA ILE A 493 13.64 19.60 -9.05
C ILE A 493 14.46 20.83 -8.66
N LYS A 494 15.17 20.75 -7.53
CA LYS A 494 16.05 21.80 -7.04
C LYS A 494 17.44 21.67 -7.66
N VAL A 495 17.83 22.61 -8.52
CA VAL A 495 19.20 22.68 -9.07
C VAL A 495 20.06 23.59 -8.20
N THR A 496 21.18 23.06 -7.70
CA THR A 496 22.16 23.83 -6.90
C THR A 496 23.52 23.76 -7.60
N VAL A 497 24.07 24.90 -7.99
CA VAL A 497 25.42 25.00 -8.54
C VAL A 497 26.38 25.35 -7.40
N ILE A 498 27.47 24.60 -7.28
CA ILE A 498 28.49 24.75 -6.24
C ILE A 498 29.82 25.07 -6.93
N ARG A 499 30.33 26.26 -6.65
CA ARG A 499 31.67 26.70 -7.02
C ARG A 499 32.53 26.70 -5.75
N GLU A 500 33.49 25.79 -5.67
CA GLU A 500 34.35 25.63 -4.48
C GLU A 500 35.82 25.65 -4.90
N THR A 501 36.61 26.53 -4.28
CA THR A 501 38.07 26.56 -4.41
C THR A 501 38.69 26.02 -3.13
N ARG A 502 39.49 24.95 -3.22
CA ARG A 502 40.20 24.35 -2.08
C ARG A 502 41.68 24.67 -2.16
N ALA A 503 42.19 25.44 -1.20
CA ALA A 503 43.63 25.61 -0.97
C ALA A 503 44.04 24.77 0.23
N VAL A 504 45.05 23.93 0.06
CA VAL A 504 45.60 23.08 1.14
C VAL A 504 47.07 23.43 1.30
N ASP A 505 47.47 23.79 2.51
CA ASP A 505 48.86 24.02 2.88
C ASP A 505 49.21 23.14 4.09
N TYR A 506 50.45 22.69 4.15
CA TYR A 506 50.93 21.82 5.22
C TYR A 506 52.01 22.55 6.01
N ALA A 507 51.70 22.90 7.26
CA ALA A 507 52.70 23.44 8.19
C ALA A 507 53.71 22.35 8.57
N LYS A 508 54.99 22.71 8.60
CA LYS A 508 56.06 21.85 9.14
C LYS A 508 56.25 22.06 10.63
#